data_AF-A0A965TWV8-F1
#
_entry.id   AF-A0A965TWV8-F1
#
_cell.length_a   1.000
_cell.length_b   1.000
_cell.length_c   1.000
_cell.angle_alpha   90.00
_cell.angle_beta   90.00
_cell.angle_gamma   90.00
#
_symmetry.space_group_name_H-M   'P 1'
#
loop_
_entity.id
_entity.type
_entity.pdbx_description
1 polymer ?
#
loop_
_entity_poly.entity_id
_entity_poly.type
_entity_poly.pdbx_seq_one_letter_code
_entity_poly.pdbx_strand_id
1 'polypeptide(L)'
;MLFDNKQNFLNLYFYSLIKGDCMITNMFTPTDYKNSGFDLVHRTWRKISVSTTVFDEDKFMHSFYRGYMNRPSIRISKRTTTVADPLIDVLLSSRVPSFTNYDINLIRFGHRLSMGAENIIGLLLEEYIHQNIIELGWSCCWGNSISSVDFCSSTGLLIQVKNKSNTENSSSNKIRMGTDIKKWYRMKASTGETCWDELNHTIGAKELLSEQKFREFVTLTVKKNPSLLYLDTQEFDLVFPNN
;
A
#
# COMPACT_ATOMS: atom_id res chain seq x y z
N MET A 1 -13.45 8.40 39.14
CA MET A 1 -12.24 9.12 38.69
C MET A 1 -11.29 8.10 38.08
N LEU A 2 -11.41 7.85 36.78
CA LEU A 2 -10.68 6.81 36.03
C LEU A 2 -10.08 7.45 34.77
N PHE A 3 -9.23 8.45 34.95
CA PHE A 3 -8.48 9.09 33.88
C PHE A 3 -7.09 9.45 34.42
N ASP A 4 -6.18 8.47 34.47
CA ASP A 4 -4.75 8.77 34.66
C ASP A 4 -3.77 7.65 34.23
N ASN A 5 -4.26 6.46 33.88
CA ASN A 5 -3.38 5.34 33.53
C ASN A 5 -2.84 5.33 32.08
N LYS A 6 -3.41 6.11 31.14
CA LYS A 6 -2.89 6.18 29.76
C LYS A 6 -1.66 7.09 29.63
N GLN A 7 -1.64 8.22 30.33
CA GLN A 7 -0.51 9.15 30.34
C GLN A 7 0.71 8.52 31.04
N ASN A 8 0.48 7.79 32.14
CA ASN A 8 1.55 7.11 32.87
C ASN A 8 2.13 5.91 32.10
N PHE A 9 1.34 5.19 31.30
CA PHE A 9 1.88 4.10 30.48
C PHE A 9 2.73 4.61 29.31
N LEU A 10 2.29 5.70 28.66
CA LEU A 10 3.09 6.39 27.63
C LEU A 10 4.38 6.96 28.21
N ASN A 11 4.33 7.56 29.40
CA ASN A 11 5.50 8.08 30.08
C ASN A 11 6.44 6.98 30.57
N LEU A 12 5.95 5.85 31.07
CA LEU A 12 6.79 4.72 31.51
C LEU A 12 7.43 3.98 30.32
N TYR A 13 6.72 3.84 29.20
CA TYR A 13 7.31 3.33 27.96
C TYR A 13 8.38 4.31 27.44
N PHE A 14 8.08 5.61 27.40
CA PHE A 14 9.08 6.64 27.05
C PHE A 14 10.27 6.63 28.03
N TYR A 15 10.05 6.47 29.33
CA TYR A 15 11.11 6.46 30.35
C TYR A 15 11.98 5.19 30.29
N SER A 16 11.40 4.03 29.96
CA SER A 16 12.20 2.82 29.71
C SER A 16 12.91 2.87 28.35
N LEU A 17 12.39 3.64 27.38
CA LEU A 17 13.00 3.88 26.07
C LEU A 17 14.15 4.91 26.10
N ILE A 18 14.20 5.80 27.10
CA ILE A 18 15.25 6.84 27.27
C ILE A 18 16.55 6.27 27.89
N LYS A 19 16.53 5.04 28.42
CA LYS A 19 17.77 4.31 28.78
C LYS A 19 18.44 3.70 27.54
N GLY A 20 18.88 4.56 26.64
CA GLY A 20 20.19 4.44 26.00
C GLY A 20 20.45 3.38 24.92
N ASP A 21 19.56 2.45 24.58
CA ASP A 21 19.87 1.38 23.60
C ASP A 21 18.68 0.94 22.70
N CYS A 22 17.80 1.84 22.28
CA CYS A 22 16.74 1.49 21.32
C CYS A 22 16.55 2.57 20.23
N MET A 23 16.90 2.24 18.99
CA MET A 23 16.87 3.06 17.76
C MET A 23 15.51 3.72 17.41
N ILE A 24 14.45 3.40 18.16
CA ILE A 24 13.04 3.67 17.82
C ILE A 24 12.66 5.15 17.93
N THR A 25 13.18 5.83 18.95
CA THR A 25 12.68 7.14 19.39
C THR A 25 13.01 8.27 18.42
N ASN A 26 13.93 8.04 17.48
CA ASN A 26 14.31 9.01 16.43
C ASN A 26 13.70 8.72 15.06
N MET A 27 12.97 7.61 14.88
CA MET A 27 12.43 7.26 13.56
C MET A 27 11.13 8.00 13.27
N PHE A 28 10.24 8.15 14.26
CA PHE A 28 8.94 8.79 14.06
C PHE A 28 8.87 10.16 14.71
N THR A 29 8.25 11.11 14.01
CA THR A 29 7.68 12.27 14.71
C THR A 29 6.51 11.81 15.60
N PRO A 30 6.16 12.53 16.68
CA PRO A 30 4.99 12.18 17.51
C PRO A 30 3.69 12.02 16.69
N THR A 31 3.53 12.86 15.67
CA THR A 31 2.39 12.80 14.74
C THR A 31 2.42 11.54 13.88
N ASP A 32 3.58 11.18 13.32
CA ASP A 32 3.72 9.97 12.49
C ASP A 32 3.55 8.70 13.32
N TYR A 33 4.02 8.70 14.56
CA TYR A 33 3.84 7.58 15.47
C TYR A 33 2.35 7.29 15.68
N LYS A 34 1.57 8.34 15.98
CA LYS A 34 0.13 8.23 16.16
C LYS A 34 -0.57 7.82 14.86
N ASN A 35 -0.25 8.50 13.76
CA ASN A 35 -0.98 8.35 12.50
C ASN A 35 -0.64 7.09 11.72
N SER A 36 0.54 6.50 11.94
CA SER A 36 0.94 5.26 11.25
C SER A 36 0.27 4.01 11.82
N GLY A 37 -0.23 4.08 13.06
CA GLY A 37 -0.78 2.94 13.78
C GLY A 37 0.28 1.91 14.21
N PHE A 38 1.54 2.34 14.38
CA PHE A 38 2.67 1.51 14.80
C PHE A 38 2.34 0.66 16.03
N ASP A 39 1.82 1.27 17.10
CA ASP A 39 1.46 0.58 18.35
C ASP A 39 0.51 -0.61 18.15
N LEU A 40 -0.43 -0.48 17.23
CA LEU A 40 -1.40 -1.55 16.97
C LEU A 40 -0.73 -2.70 16.25
N VAL A 41 0.02 -2.39 15.19
CA VAL A 41 0.67 -3.41 14.36
C VAL A 41 1.78 -4.11 15.12
N HIS A 42 2.60 -3.38 15.88
CA HIS A 42 3.68 -3.94 16.70
C HIS A 42 3.14 -4.92 17.75
N ARG A 43 2.07 -4.54 18.47
CA ARG A 43 1.41 -5.46 19.43
C ARG A 43 0.84 -6.70 18.76
N THR A 44 0.28 -6.56 17.56
CA THR A 44 -0.25 -7.70 16.82
C THR A 44 0.87 -8.61 16.34
N TRP A 45 1.93 -8.05 15.77
CA TRP A 45 3.14 -8.75 15.35
C TRP A 45 3.77 -9.54 16.50
N ARG A 46 3.94 -8.93 17.68
CA ARG A 46 4.46 -9.62 18.88
C ARG A 46 3.61 -10.82 19.33
N LYS A 47 2.30 -10.79 19.11
CA LYS A 47 1.40 -11.91 19.46
C LYS A 47 1.53 -13.08 18.49
N ILE A 48 1.73 -12.80 17.20
CA ILE A 48 1.79 -13.82 16.14
C ILE A 48 3.21 -14.37 15.95
N SER A 49 4.25 -13.60 16.29
CA SER A 49 5.64 -14.02 16.16
C SER A 49 6.07 -14.79 17.41
N VAL A 50 6.17 -16.11 17.30
CA VAL A 50 6.67 -16.98 18.38
C VAL A 50 8.18 -16.80 18.52
N SER A 51 8.65 -16.49 19.74
CA SER A 51 10.08 -16.37 20.07
C SER A 51 10.86 -15.36 19.21
N THR A 52 10.48 -14.08 19.28
CA THR A 52 11.19 -12.98 18.58
C THR A 52 12.50 -12.60 19.26
N THR A 53 13.57 -12.49 18.47
CA THR A 53 14.84 -11.88 18.90
C THR A 53 14.79 -10.35 18.79
N VAL A 54 15.76 -9.66 19.40
CA VAL A 54 15.95 -8.21 19.20
C VAL A 54 16.16 -7.86 17.72
N PHE A 55 16.83 -8.74 16.97
CA PHE A 55 17.05 -8.56 15.54
C PHE A 55 15.75 -8.63 14.72
N ASP A 56 14.82 -9.53 15.08
CA ASP A 56 13.53 -9.63 14.40
C ASP A 56 12.67 -8.38 14.64
N GLU A 57 12.77 -7.81 15.85
CA GLU A 57 12.08 -6.58 16.22
C GLU A 57 12.62 -5.39 15.43
N ASP A 58 13.95 -5.24 15.33
CA ASP A 58 14.58 -4.20 14.50
C ASP A 58 14.18 -4.30 13.03
N LYS A 59 14.16 -5.52 12.48
CA LYS A 59 13.74 -5.79 11.10
C LYS A 59 12.27 -5.40 10.87
N PHE A 60 11.37 -5.78 11.78
CA PHE A 60 9.96 -5.40 11.74
C PHE A 60 9.82 -3.87 11.69
N MET A 61 10.53 -3.19 12.58
CA MET A 61 10.46 -1.74 12.72
C MET A 61 10.94 -0.99 11.48
N HIS A 62 12.10 -1.39 10.94
CA HIS A 62 12.63 -0.80 9.71
C HIS A 62 11.72 -1.04 8.51
N SER A 63 11.13 -2.25 8.40
CA SER A 63 10.14 -2.58 7.37
C SER A 63 8.92 -1.68 7.49
N PHE A 64 8.33 -1.59 8.68
CA PHE A 64 7.14 -0.77 8.94
C PHE A 64 7.39 0.70 8.64
N TYR A 65 8.45 1.27 9.22
CA TYR A 65 8.80 2.68 9.03
C TYR A 65 9.05 3.02 7.56
N ARG A 66 9.86 2.21 6.87
CA ARG A 66 10.13 2.42 5.44
C ARG A 66 8.85 2.32 4.62
N GLY A 67 7.94 1.40 4.96
CA GLY A 67 6.64 1.28 4.32
C GLY A 67 5.79 2.54 4.47
N TYR A 68 5.61 3.01 5.71
CA TYR A 68 4.81 4.18 6.03
C TYR A 68 5.40 5.47 5.41
N MET A 69 6.73 5.60 5.41
CA MET A 69 7.44 6.73 4.80
C MET A 69 7.51 6.66 3.27
N ASN A 70 7.04 5.57 2.68
CA ASN A 70 6.97 5.38 1.22
C ASN A 70 5.52 5.20 0.73
N ARG A 71 4.54 5.69 1.52
CA ARG A 71 3.13 5.71 1.12
C ARG A 71 2.89 6.69 -0.06
N PRO A 72 1.87 6.44 -0.90
CA PRO A 72 1.56 7.27 -2.07
C PRO A 72 1.56 8.79 -1.85
N SER A 73 1.06 9.27 -0.71
CA SER A 73 0.98 10.71 -0.46
C SER A 73 2.32 11.44 -0.41
N ILE A 74 3.44 10.73 -0.18
CA ILE A 74 4.77 11.33 -0.02
C ILE A 74 5.88 10.64 -0.83
N ARG A 75 5.61 9.46 -1.40
CA ARG A 75 6.61 8.70 -2.17
C ARG A 75 7.04 9.44 -3.44
N ILE A 76 8.23 9.10 -3.90
CA ILE A 76 8.71 9.44 -5.23
C ILE A 76 8.92 8.13 -5.99
N SER A 77 8.21 7.97 -7.10
CA SER A 77 8.35 6.78 -7.94
C SER A 77 9.65 6.81 -8.72
N LYS A 78 10.32 5.66 -8.73
CA LYS A 78 11.58 5.48 -9.45
C LYS A 78 11.31 5.29 -10.94
N ARG A 79 12.30 5.68 -11.75
CA ARG A 79 12.34 5.35 -13.17
C ARG A 79 12.24 3.84 -13.37
N THR A 80 11.44 3.43 -14.36
CA THR A 80 11.44 2.04 -14.84
C THR A 80 12.76 1.74 -15.53
N THR A 81 13.50 0.75 -15.03
CA THR A 81 14.76 0.28 -15.65
C THR A 81 14.53 -0.74 -16.76
N THR A 82 13.30 -1.21 -16.91
CA THR A 82 12.92 -2.19 -17.93
C THR A 82 12.92 -1.54 -19.31
N VAL A 83 13.74 -2.08 -20.20
CA VAL A 83 13.75 -1.75 -21.63
C VAL A 83 12.63 -2.54 -22.30
N ALA A 84 11.82 -1.88 -23.13
CA ALA A 84 10.77 -2.54 -23.91
C ALA A 84 11.38 -3.50 -24.93
N ASP A 85 10.75 -4.67 -25.13
CA ASP A 85 11.16 -5.61 -26.17
C ASP A 85 10.77 -5.06 -27.56
N PRO A 86 11.72 -4.78 -28.46
CA PRO A 86 11.43 -4.26 -29.79
C PRO A 86 10.53 -5.19 -30.63
N LEU A 87 10.46 -6.48 -30.31
CA LEU A 87 9.59 -7.42 -31.00
C LEU A 87 8.10 -7.07 -30.83
N ILE A 88 7.73 -6.40 -29.74
CA ILE A 88 6.35 -5.93 -29.51
C ILE A 88 5.93 -4.97 -30.63
N ASP A 89 6.80 -4.05 -31.03
CA ASP A 89 6.51 -3.07 -32.08
C ASP A 89 6.33 -3.76 -33.44
N VAL A 90 7.15 -4.77 -33.72
CA VAL A 90 7.03 -5.61 -34.93
C VAL A 90 5.70 -6.37 -34.94
N LEU A 91 5.31 -6.98 -33.82
CA LEU A 91 4.05 -7.71 -33.70
C LEU A 91 2.84 -6.81 -33.90
N LEU A 92 2.83 -5.63 -33.27
CA LEU A 92 1.73 -4.66 -33.39
C LEU A 92 1.61 -4.13 -34.83
N SER A 93 2.73 -3.71 -35.42
CA SER A 93 2.77 -3.19 -36.80
C SER A 93 2.36 -4.26 -37.82
N SER A 94 2.75 -5.51 -37.60
CA SER A 94 2.37 -6.63 -38.47
C SER A 94 0.88 -6.99 -38.35
N ARG A 95 0.31 -6.88 -37.14
CA ARG A 95 -1.10 -7.21 -36.89
C ARG A 95 -2.06 -6.13 -37.37
N VAL A 96 -1.63 -4.86 -37.28
CA VAL A 96 -2.42 -3.68 -37.64
C VAL A 96 -1.61 -2.82 -38.62
N PRO A 97 -1.68 -3.10 -39.93
CA PRO A 97 -0.83 -2.46 -40.94
C PRO A 97 -1.01 -0.94 -41.07
N SER A 98 -2.12 -0.38 -40.54
CA SER A 98 -2.40 1.05 -40.55
C SER A 98 -1.71 1.82 -39.42
N PHE A 99 -1.08 1.15 -38.45
CA PHE A 99 -0.32 1.84 -37.42
C PHE A 99 0.91 2.52 -38.00
N THR A 100 1.03 3.80 -37.69
CA THR A 100 2.21 4.61 -37.97
C THR A 100 3.24 4.45 -36.85
N ASN A 101 4.46 4.93 -37.08
CA ASN A 101 5.48 5.01 -36.01
C ASN A 101 5.01 5.87 -34.83
N TYR A 102 4.15 6.88 -35.08
CA TYR A 102 3.55 7.67 -34.02
C TYR A 102 2.62 6.83 -33.14
N ASP A 103 1.75 6.02 -33.75
CA ASP A 103 0.82 5.14 -33.02
C ASP A 103 1.56 4.14 -32.14
N ILE A 104 2.62 3.52 -32.68
CA ILE A 104 3.47 2.59 -31.94
C ILE A 104 4.12 3.28 -30.73
N ASN A 105 4.67 4.48 -30.92
CA ASN A 105 5.26 5.26 -29.83
C ASN A 105 4.23 5.65 -28.76
N LEU A 106 3.03 6.09 -29.17
CA LEU A 106 1.94 6.44 -28.26
C LEU A 106 1.47 5.22 -27.46
N ILE A 107 1.30 4.06 -28.10
CA ILE A 107 0.93 2.81 -27.43
C ILE A 107 2.01 2.40 -26.42
N ARG A 108 3.28 2.44 -26.82
CA ARG A 108 4.42 2.06 -25.97
C ARG A 108 4.56 2.98 -24.76
N PHE A 109 4.38 4.28 -24.94
CA PHE A 109 4.34 5.28 -23.87
C PHE A 109 3.15 5.02 -22.94
N GLY A 110 1.93 4.94 -23.49
CA GLY A 110 0.70 4.72 -22.73
C GLY A 110 0.70 3.40 -21.94
N HIS A 111 1.24 2.32 -22.52
CA HIS A 111 1.39 1.03 -21.86
C HIS A 111 2.30 1.13 -20.63
N ARG A 112 3.47 1.77 -20.74
CA ARG A 112 4.38 1.95 -19.60
C ARG A 112 3.81 2.83 -18.51
N LEU A 113 3.17 3.93 -18.89
CA LEU A 113 2.48 4.79 -17.93
C LEU A 113 1.37 4.02 -17.20
N SER A 114 0.61 3.20 -17.93
CA SER A 114 -0.47 2.35 -17.38
C SER A 114 0.08 1.29 -16.42
N MET A 115 1.18 0.61 -16.75
CA MET A 115 1.83 -0.33 -15.82
C MET A 115 2.26 0.37 -14.52
N GLY A 116 2.80 1.58 -14.64
CA GLY A 116 3.13 2.42 -13.48
C GLY A 116 1.89 2.71 -12.64
N ALA A 117 0.80 3.14 -13.26
CA ALA A 117 -0.46 3.43 -12.58
C ALA A 117 -1.03 2.17 -11.89
N GLU A 118 -1.05 1.02 -12.55
CA GLU A 118 -1.54 -0.25 -12.00
C GLU A 118 -0.81 -0.66 -10.72
N ASN A 119 0.52 -0.51 -10.70
CA ASN A 119 1.34 -0.79 -9.51
C ASN A 119 1.04 0.14 -8.34
N ILE A 120 0.67 1.40 -8.63
CA ILE A 120 0.42 2.40 -7.60
C ILE A 120 -1.01 2.33 -7.05
N ILE A 121 -1.99 1.86 -7.82
CA ILE A 121 -3.39 1.74 -7.36
C ILE A 121 -3.50 0.87 -6.10
N GLY A 122 -2.73 -0.22 -6.00
CA GLY A 122 -2.72 -1.06 -4.80
C GLY A 122 -2.26 -0.31 -3.55
N LEU A 123 -1.20 0.49 -3.69
CA LEU A 123 -0.66 1.29 -2.58
C LEU A 123 -1.60 2.43 -2.19
N LEU A 124 -2.25 3.07 -3.18
CA LEU A 124 -3.28 4.08 -2.94
C LEU A 124 -4.48 3.50 -2.19
N LEU A 125 -4.86 2.27 -2.52
CA LEU A 125 -5.93 1.55 -1.84
C LEU A 125 -5.57 1.28 -0.38
N GLU A 126 -4.35 0.82 -0.10
CA GLU A 126 -3.87 0.60 1.27
C GLU A 126 -3.87 1.90 2.08
N GLU A 127 -3.34 2.99 1.51
CA GLU A 127 -3.31 4.28 2.22
C GLU A 127 -4.70 4.85 2.46
N TYR A 128 -5.58 4.81 1.46
CA TYR A 128 -6.96 5.25 1.60
C TYR A 128 -7.68 4.52 2.75
N ILE A 129 -7.60 3.19 2.75
CA ILE A 129 -8.25 2.38 3.78
C ILE A 129 -7.67 2.76 5.15
N HIS A 130 -6.34 2.79 5.29
CA HIS A 130 -5.67 3.08 6.56
C HIS A 130 -6.12 4.39 7.19
N GLN A 131 -6.14 5.48 6.41
CA GLN A 131 -6.49 6.82 6.90
C GLN A 131 -7.93 6.89 7.44
N ASN A 132 -8.81 6.00 7.00
CA ASN A 132 -10.21 5.99 7.42
C ASN A 132 -10.45 5.05 8.61
N ILE A 133 -9.65 3.99 8.80
CA ILE A 133 -9.98 2.91 9.74
C ILE A 133 -9.14 2.89 11.02
N ILE A 134 -8.16 3.79 11.16
CA ILE A 134 -7.27 3.81 12.33
C ILE A 134 -8.01 3.97 13.66
N GLU A 135 -8.99 4.87 13.71
CA GLU A 135 -9.83 5.12 14.89
C GLU A 135 -10.81 3.97 15.19
N LEU A 136 -11.03 3.06 14.23
CA LEU A 136 -11.81 1.83 14.42
C LEU A 136 -10.97 0.68 14.99
N GLY A 137 -9.71 0.94 15.36
CA GLY A 137 -8.82 -0.08 15.90
C GLY A 137 -8.32 -1.06 14.84
N TRP A 138 -8.08 -0.55 13.63
CA TRP A 138 -7.40 -1.26 12.54
C TRP A 138 -6.16 -0.47 12.09
N SER A 139 -5.16 -1.13 11.52
CA SER A 139 -4.01 -0.42 10.93
C SER A 139 -3.42 -1.20 9.77
N CYS A 140 -2.73 -0.47 8.87
CA CYS A 140 -2.01 -1.04 7.75
C CYS A 140 -0.69 -1.63 8.25
N CYS A 141 -0.39 -2.85 7.83
CA CYS A 141 0.88 -3.54 8.09
C CYS A 141 1.94 -3.05 7.09
N TRP A 142 2.29 -1.77 7.20
CA TRP A 142 3.18 -1.08 6.27
C TRP A 142 4.46 -1.87 5.98
N GLY A 143 4.89 -1.85 4.71
CA GLY A 143 6.18 -2.39 4.28
C GLY A 143 6.32 -3.91 4.33
N ASN A 144 5.20 -4.66 4.34
CA ASN A 144 5.17 -6.10 4.57
C ASN A 144 5.82 -6.47 5.93
N SER A 145 5.55 -5.66 6.94
CA SER A 145 6.00 -5.86 8.32
C SER A 145 5.39 -7.12 8.95
N ILE A 146 4.19 -7.48 8.51
CA ILE A 146 3.58 -8.80 8.75
C ILE A 146 3.42 -9.49 7.39
N SER A 147 4.08 -10.63 7.22
CA SER A 147 4.07 -11.37 5.94
C SER A 147 2.66 -11.71 5.47
N SER A 148 2.33 -11.36 4.23
CA SER A 148 1.05 -11.66 3.57
C SER A 148 -0.20 -11.02 4.22
N VAL A 149 -0.01 -10.05 5.10
CA VAL A 149 -1.09 -9.30 5.75
C VAL A 149 -0.92 -7.82 5.41
N ASP A 150 -2.01 -7.19 4.97
CA ASP A 150 -2.01 -5.76 4.65
C ASP A 150 -2.65 -4.94 5.77
N PHE A 151 -3.61 -5.52 6.51
CA PHE A 151 -4.23 -4.87 7.66
C PHE A 151 -4.40 -5.84 8.83
N CYS A 152 -4.26 -5.30 10.04
CA CYS A 152 -4.61 -6.01 11.26
C CYS A 152 -5.48 -5.16 12.20
N SER A 153 -6.30 -5.84 13.01
CA SER A 153 -7.13 -5.22 14.03
C SER A 153 -6.52 -5.37 15.42
N SER A 154 -6.94 -4.50 16.33
CA SER A 154 -6.66 -4.62 17.77
C SER A 154 -7.16 -5.92 18.39
N THR A 155 -8.13 -6.58 17.75
CA THR A 155 -8.70 -7.88 18.14
C THR A 155 -7.96 -9.08 17.53
N GLY A 156 -6.96 -8.86 16.68
CA GLY A 156 -6.15 -9.92 16.05
C GLY A 156 -6.69 -10.45 14.71
N LEU A 157 -7.69 -9.80 14.12
CA LEU A 157 -8.14 -10.13 12.77
C LEU A 157 -7.12 -9.64 11.75
N LEU A 158 -6.90 -10.42 10.70
CA LEU A 158 -5.92 -10.14 9.65
C LEU A 158 -6.61 -10.09 8.29
N ILE A 159 -6.30 -9.07 7.48
CA ILE A 159 -6.85 -8.90 6.13
C ILE A 159 -5.70 -8.74 5.13
N GLN A 160 -5.82 -9.44 4.01
CA GLN A 160 -5.06 -9.17 2.78
C GLN A 160 -5.98 -8.49 1.77
N VAL A 161 -5.60 -7.32 1.28
CA VAL A 161 -6.34 -6.55 0.28
C VAL A 161 -5.74 -6.76 -1.11
N LYS A 162 -6.59 -6.76 -2.13
CA LYS A 162 -6.19 -6.81 -3.54
C LYS A 162 -6.98 -5.80 -4.34
N ASN A 163 -6.37 -5.19 -5.36
CA ASN A 163 -7.08 -4.26 -6.24
C ASN A 163 -8.11 -5.00 -7.12
N LYS A 164 -7.79 -6.19 -7.62
CA LYS A 164 -8.68 -7.02 -8.46
C LYS A 164 -8.67 -8.48 -8.03
N SER A 165 -9.78 -9.18 -8.21
CA SER A 165 -9.92 -10.60 -7.82
C SER A 165 -8.95 -11.56 -8.52
N ASN A 166 -8.46 -11.21 -9.72
CA ASN A 166 -7.54 -12.03 -10.51
C ASN A 166 -6.04 -11.72 -10.29
N THR A 167 -5.68 -10.90 -9.30
CA THR A 167 -4.27 -10.54 -9.00
C THR A 167 -3.48 -11.66 -8.30
N GLU A 168 -3.81 -12.92 -8.59
CA GLU A 168 -3.22 -14.10 -7.98
C GLU A 168 -2.48 -14.92 -9.05
N ASN A 169 -1.16 -14.95 -8.96
CA ASN A 169 -0.37 -15.97 -9.62
C ASN A 169 -0.46 -17.28 -8.80
N SER A 170 -0.35 -18.42 -9.46
CA SER A 170 -0.47 -19.75 -8.82
C SER A 170 0.51 -19.99 -7.66
N SER A 171 1.57 -19.18 -7.52
CA SER A 171 2.55 -19.22 -6.44
C SER A 171 2.07 -18.60 -5.12
N SER A 172 1.11 -17.66 -5.14
CA SER A 172 0.59 -17.01 -3.90
C SER A 172 -0.49 -17.82 -3.17
N ASN A 173 -0.99 -18.90 -3.76
CA ASN A 173 -1.91 -19.84 -3.10
C ASN A 173 -1.24 -20.76 -2.06
N LYS A 174 0.07 -21.00 -2.17
CA LYS A 174 0.79 -21.98 -1.33
C LYS A 174 1.07 -21.54 0.11
N ILE A 175 0.87 -20.26 0.45
CA ILE A 175 1.18 -19.70 1.78
C ILE A 175 0.00 -19.89 2.77
N ARG A 176 -1.17 -20.40 2.31
CA ARG A 176 -2.44 -20.28 3.05
C ARG A 176 -2.98 -21.55 3.72
N MET A 177 -2.24 -22.65 3.72
CA MET A 177 -2.62 -23.78 4.56
C MET A 177 -2.25 -23.49 6.02
N GLY A 178 -3.24 -23.00 6.80
CA GLY A 178 -3.13 -22.89 8.26
C GLY A 178 -3.11 -21.48 8.86
N THR A 179 -3.53 -20.42 8.14
CA THR A 179 -3.62 -19.05 8.69
C THR A 179 -5.01 -18.42 8.50
N ASP A 180 -5.53 -17.74 9.52
CA ASP A 180 -6.84 -17.06 9.53
C ASP A 180 -6.82 -15.67 8.85
N ILE A 181 -6.12 -15.54 7.71
CA ILE A 181 -6.03 -14.26 6.97
C ILE A 181 -7.21 -14.15 6.01
N LYS A 182 -8.09 -13.18 6.24
CA LYS A 182 -9.22 -12.88 5.34
C LYS A 182 -8.72 -12.19 4.08
N LYS A 183 -9.12 -12.67 2.91
CA LYS A 183 -8.81 -12.02 1.63
C LYS A 183 -9.98 -11.15 1.20
N TRP A 184 -9.70 -9.89 0.87
CA TRP A 184 -10.66 -8.98 0.27
C TRP A 184 -10.10 -8.41 -1.03
N TYR A 185 -10.97 -8.09 -1.99
CA TYR A 185 -10.58 -7.41 -3.21
C TYR A 185 -11.51 -6.23 -3.51
N ARG A 186 -10.94 -5.14 -4.02
CA ARG A 186 -11.73 -3.95 -4.37
C ARG A 186 -12.71 -4.20 -5.49
N MET A 187 -12.31 -4.95 -6.53
CA MET A 187 -13.10 -5.16 -7.74
C MET A 187 -13.05 -6.60 -8.26
N LYS A 188 -14.19 -7.13 -8.71
CA LYS A 188 -14.27 -8.42 -9.42
C LYS A 188 -13.78 -8.25 -10.86
N ALA A 189 -12.79 -9.04 -11.27
CA ALA A 189 -12.21 -8.94 -12.60
C ALA A 189 -13.18 -9.30 -13.74
N SER A 190 -14.15 -10.19 -13.48
CA SER A 190 -15.12 -10.66 -14.47
C SER A 190 -16.29 -9.69 -14.70
N THR A 191 -16.70 -8.96 -13.67
CA THR A 191 -17.90 -8.10 -13.71
C THR A 191 -17.61 -6.60 -13.59
N GLY A 192 -16.42 -6.22 -13.10
CA GLY A 192 -16.09 -4.84 -12.76
C GLY A 192 -16.78 -4.31 -11.50
N GLU A 193 -17.58 -5.14 -10.82
CA GLU A 193 -18.29 -4.79 -9.59
C GLU A 193 -17.31 -4.55 -8.43
N THR A 194 -17.55 -3.51 -7.63
CA THR A 194 -16.73 -3.19 -6.45
C THR A 194 -17.28 -3.79 -5.17
N CYS A 195 -16.42 -4.24 -4.25
CA CYS A 195 -16.83 -5.05 -3.08
C CYS A 195 -16.67 -4.32 -1.74
N TRP A 196 -16.90 -3.00 -1.69
CA TRP A 196 -16.68 -2.18 -0.49
C TRP A 196 -17.57 -2.56 0.71
N ASP A 197 -18.78 -3.05 0.48
CA ASP A 197 -19.72 -3.43 1.54
C ASP A 197 -19.18 -4.58 2.40
N GLU A 198 -18.53 -5.56 1.78
CA GLU A 198 -17.90 -6.69 2.47
C GLU A 198 -16.77 -6.21 3.40
N LEU A 199 -15.96 -5.25 2.94
CA LEU A 199 -14.89 -4.68 3.75
C LEU A 199 -15.46 -3.88 4.92
N ASN A 200 -16.41 -2.97 4.65
CA ASN A 200 -17.10 -2.17 5.67
C ASN A 200 -17.71 -3.07 6.76
N HIS A 201 -18.40 -4.15 6.38
CA HIS A 201 -18.94 -5.13 7.32
C HIS A 201 -17.83 -5.78 8.15
N THR A 202 -16.73 -6.20 7.52
CA THR A 202 -15.61 -6.87 8.20
C THR A 202 -14.92 -5.98 9.21
N ILE A 203 -14.76 -4.68 8.91
CA ILE A 203 -14.09 -3.73 9.81
C ILE A 203 -15.05 -3.10 10.83
N GLY A 204 -16.35 -3.41 10.76
CA GLY A 204 -17.38 -2.84 11.64
C GLY A 204 -17.73 -1.38 11.34
N ALA A 205 -17.53 -0.93 10.09
CA ALA A 205 -17.87 0.41 9.65
C ALA A 205 -19.20 0.43 8.89
N LYS A 206 -20.02 1.47 9.12
CA LYS A 206 -21.24 1.72 8.33
C LYS A 206 -20.94 2.74 7.24
N GLU A 207 -20.79 2.28 5.99
CA GLU A 207 -20.62 3.11 4.78
C GLU A 207 -19.44 4.11 4.82
N LEU A 208 -18.40 3.76 5.59
CA LEU A 208 -17.21 4.59 5.71
C LEU A 208 -16.41 4.59 4.41
N LEU A 209 -16.15 3.41 3.87
CA LEU A 209 -15.37 3.19 2.66
C LEU A 209 -16.28 3.05 1.44
N SER A 210 -15.92 3.66 0.31
CA SER A 210 -16.64 3.50 -0.95
C SER A 210 -15.76 3.79 -2.16
N GLU A 211 -16.18 3.32 -3.34
CA GLU A 211 -15.48 3.57 -4.60
C GLU A 211 -15.41 5.06 -4.92
N GLN A 212 -16.48 5.81 -4.63
CA GLN A 212 -16.52 7.26 -4.86
C GLN A 212 -15.46 7.97 -4.01
N LYS A 213 -15.46 7.75 -2.69
CA LYS A 213 -14.48 8.36 -1.77
C LYS A 213 -13.04 7.91 -2.10
N PHE A 214 -12.85 6.67 -2.55
CA PHE A 214 -11.55 6.21 -3.02
C PHE A 214 -11.07 6.98 -4.25
N ARG A 215 -11.94 7.21 -5.26
CA ARG A 215 -11.59 8.01 -6.45
C ARG A 215 -11.26 9.46 -6.12
N GLU A 216 -12.01 10.06 -5.19
CA GLU A 216 -11.73 11.40 -4.67
C GLU A 216 -10.35 11.44 -4.00
N PHE A 217 -10.05 10.48 -3.12
CA PHE A 217 -8.74 10.34 -2.49
C PHE A 217 -7.62 10.21 -3.53
N VAL A 218 -7.75 9.29 -4.50
CA VAL A 218 -6.74 9.08 -5.55
C VAL A 218 -6.49 10.37 -6.32
N THR A 219 -7.56 11.05 -6.75
CA THR A 219 -7.46 12.30 -7.53
C THR A 219 -6.73 13.39 -6.74
N LEU A 220 -7.06 13.56 -5.46
CA LEU A 220 -6.42 14.55 -4.60
C LEU A 220 -4.96 14.20 -4.32
N THR A 221 -4.67 12.93 -4.07
CA THR A 221 -3.32 12.46 -3.76
C THR A 221 -2.39 12.62 -4.96
N VAL A 222 -2.82 12.25 -6.17
CA VAL A 222 -2.05 12.46 -7.41
C VAL A 222 -1.81 13.95 -7.67
N LYS A 223 -2.82 14.81 -7.46
CA LYS A 223 -2.66 16.27 -7.63
C LYS A 223 -1.67 16.86 -6.63
N LYS A 224 -1.67 16.39 -5.38
CA LYS A 224 -0.76 16.87 -4.33
C LYS A 224 0.66 16.32 -4.47
N ASN A 225 0.80 15.09 -4.97
CA ASN A 225 2.09 14.44 -5.15
C ASN A 225 2.18 13.78 -6.54
N PRO A 226 2.34 14.55 -7.63
CA PRO A 226 2.44 13.99 -8.98
C PRO A 226 3.62 13.02 -9.13
N SER A 227 4.69 13.21 -8.35
CA SER A 227 5.88 12.35 -8.33
C SER A 227 5.60 10.91 -7.86
N LEU A 228 4.41 10.62 -7.32
CA LEU A 228 4.00 9.25 -6.99
C LEU A 228 3.86 8.37 -8.25
N LEU A 229 3.66 8.97 -9.42
CA LEU A 229 3.65 8.28 -10.71
C LEU A 229 4.81 8.80 -11.55
N TYR A 230 5.75 7.91 -11.88
CA TYR A 230 6.87 8.30 -12.72
C TYR A 230 6.39 8.57 -14.15
N LEU A 231 6.82 9.71 -14.70
CA LEU A 231 6.60 10.10 -16.09
C LEU A 231 7.98 10.21 -16.77
N ASP A 232 8.21 9.41 -17.81
CA ASP A 232 9.40 9.58 -18.65
C ASP A 232 9.17 10.77 -19.57
N THR A 233 9.79 11.92 -19.23
CA THR A 233 9.59 13.17 -19.96
C THR A 233 10.14 13.10 -21.38
N GLN A 234 11.22 12.36 -21.62
CA GLN A 234 11.77 12.21 -22.97
C GLN A 234 10.77 11.50 -23.88
N GLU A 235 10.11 10.46 -23.38
CA GLU A 235 9.09 9.75 -24.14
C GLU A 235 7.77 10.52 -24.25
N PHE A 236 7.43 11.26 -23.20
CA PHE A 236 6.29 12.18 -23.24
C PHE A 236 6.48 13.23 -24.35
N ASP A 237 7.63 13.89 -24.40
CA ASP A 237 7.94 14.94 -25.38
C ASP A 237 7.99 14.39 -26.81
N LEU A 238 8.45 13.14 -27.00
CA LEU A 238 8.42 12.46 -28.30
C LEU A 238 6.98 12.24 -28.84
N VAL A 239 6.01 12.04 -27.94
CA VAL A 239 4.61 11.78 -28.30
C VAL A 239 3.77 13.06 -28.28
N PHE A 240 4.15 14.04 -27.46
CA PHE A 240 3.45 15.31 -27.23
C PHE A 240 4.41 16.51 -27.31
N PRO A 241 4.99 16.80 -28.49
CA PRO A 241 6.09 17.77 -28.63
C PRO A 241 5.71 19.25 -28.40
N ASN A 242 4.43 19.55 -28.17
CA ASN A 242 3.91 20.92 -28.06
C ASN A 242 3.19 21.20 -26.73
N ASN A 243 3.38 20.36 -25.70
CA ASN A 243 2.78 20.52 -24.37
C ASN A 243 3.77 21.05 -23.34
#